data_AF-A0A940B0I2-F1
#
_entry.id   AF-A0A940B0I2-F1
#
_cell.length_a   1.000
_cell.length_b   1.000
_cell.length_c   1.000
_cell.angle_alpha   90.00
_cell.angle_beta   90.00
_cell.angle_gamma   90.00
#
_symmetry.space_group_name_H-M   'P 1'
#
loop_
_entity.id
_entity.type
_entity.pdbx_description
1 polymer ?
#
loop_
_entity_poly.entity_id
_entity_poly.type
_entity_poly.pdbx_seq_one_letter_code
_entity_poly.pdbx_strand_id
1 'polypeptide(L)'
;MILKHRDRELLRFEWVEPQGVRVLSVNESERKFLPLEMKGVADDESLWSWLRHRIVPKHRNYIQRMLGNIGIVRMDTRAIIEMCKGLSLNDVYWVVADDFKGGWAECNLYDNEFSKTLAVMAFTGGLRGDFVAGRDSSTSPEFTTNGMLAKCWRRVDGQVALYKGGTEGAANTGFEPYSEYYASQIAEAL
;
A
#
# COMPACT_ATOMS: atom_id res chain seq x y z
N MET A 1 14.84 1.51 -11.34
CA MET A 1 13.68 1.98 -10.56
C MET A 1 14.05 3.27 -9.84
N ILE A 2 13.07 4.13 -9.57
CA ILE A 2 13.26 5.40 -8.89
C ILE A 2 12.32 5.46 -7.68
N LEU A 3 12.87 5.76 -6.51
CA LEU A 3 12.09 6.14 -5.33
C LEU A 3 11.88 7.66 -5.35
N LYS A 4 10.62 8.10 -5.22
CA LYS A 4 10.23 9.51 -5.29
C LYS A 4 9.43 9.93 -4.04
N HIS A 5 9.53 11.22 -3.69
CA HIS A 5 8.64 11.91 -2.74
C HIS A 5 7.87 12.97 -3.52
N ARG A 6 6.58 12.72 -3.79
CA ARG A 6 5.85 13.42 -4.88
C ARG A 6 6.70 13.40 -6.16
N ASP A 7 6.95 14.54 -6.80
CA ASP A 7 7.73 14.60 -8.05
C ASP A 7 9.26 14.63 -7.84
N ARG A 8 9.74 14.65 -6.59
CA ARG A 8 11.18 14.68 -6.28
C ARG A 8 11.79 13.30 -6.37
N GLU A 9 12.85 13.14 -7.14
CA GLU A 9 13.66 11.91 -7.14
C GLU A 9 14.59 11.88 -5.93
N LEU A 10 14.48 10.81 -5.13
CA LEU A 10 15.29 10.63 -3.92
C LEU A 10 16.49 9.73 -4.18
N LEU A 11 16.26 8.59 -4.84
CA LEU A 11 17.31 7.63 -5.18
C LEU A 11 16.88 6.76 -6.35
N ARG A 12 17.86 6.17 -7.02
CA ARG A 12 17.67 5.16 -8.07
C ARG A 12 18.19 3.82 -7.55
N PHE A 13 17.52 2.75 -7.92
CA PHE A 13 17.86 1.39 -7.52
C PHE A 13 17.46 0.37 -8.57
N GLU A 14 18.04 -0.82 -8.51
CA GLU A 14 17.63 -2.00 -9.28
C GLU A 14 17.16 -3.12 -8.33
N TRP A 15 16.29 -3.99 -8.82
CA TRP A 15 15.95 -5.22 -8.12
C TRP A 15 17.07 -6.24 -8.27
N VAL A 16 17.38 -6.96 -7.19
CA VAL A 16 18.40 -8.02 -7.19
C VAL A 16 17.72 -9.37 -6.97
N GLU A 17 18.01 -10.33 -7.84
CA GLU A 17 17.49 -11.69 -7.74
C GLU A 17 18.23 -12.50 -6.65
N PRO A 18 17.55 -13.39 -5.91
CA PRO A 18 16.10 -13.69 -5.98
C PRO A 18 15.23 -12.70 -5.19
N GLN A 19 15.81 -11.97 -4.23
CA GLN A 19 15.14 -10.93 -3.45
C GLN A 19 16.15 -9.90 -2.98
N GLY A 20 15.81 -8.62 -3.11
CA GLY A 20 16.64 -7.51 -2.65
C GLY A 20 16.64 -6.36 -3.64
N VAL A 21 17.43 -5.34 -3.30
CA VAL A 21 17.65 -4.17 -4.13
C VAL A 21 19.11 -3.77 -4.07
N ARG A 22 19.57 -3.06 -5.10
CA ARG A 22 20.84 -2.35 -5.11
C ARG A 22 20.60 -0.88 -5.41
N VAL A 23 21.03 0.00 -4.51
CA VAL A 23 21.02 1.44 -4.70
C VAL A 23 22.09 1.80 -5.73
N LEU A 24 21.66 2.49 -6.78
CA LEU A 24 22.53 2.93 -7.88
C LEU A 24 23.02 4.37 -7.65
N SER A 25 22.15 5.24 -7.13
CA SER A 25 22.50 6.61 -6.80
C SER A 25 21.50 7.22 -5.81
N VAL A 26 21.97 8.17 -5.01
CA VAL A 26 21.15 8.96 -4.08
C VAL A 26 21.22 10.42 -4.48
N ASN A 27 20.08 11.11 -4.50
CA ASN A 27 20.02 12.54 -4.72
C ASN A 27 20.30 13.28 -3.41
N GLU A 28 21.55 13.64 -3.19
CA GLU A 28 22.00 14.30 -1.96
C GLU A 28 21.29 15.62 -1.67
N SER A 29 20.86 16.35 -2.72
CA SER A 29 20.11 17.60 -2.54
C SER A 29 18.71 17.40 -1.93
N GLU A 30 18.15 16.19 -2.06
CA GLU A 30 16.82 15.81 -1.58
C GLU A 30 16.89 14.81 -0.41
N ARG A 31 18.09 14.53 0.15
CA ARG A 31 18.30 13.53 1.22
C ARG A 31 17.40 13.73 2.44
N LYS A 32 17.07 14.98 2.76
CA LYS A 32 16.15 15.35 3.86
C LYS A 32 14.73 14.82 3.70
N PHE A 33 14.33 14.45 2.48
CA PHE A 33 13.05 13.83 2.17
C PHE A 33 13.13 12.31 2.10
N LEU A 34 14.23 11.67 2.50
CA LEU A 34 14.25 10.22 2.62
C LEU A 34 13.20 9.74 3.63
N PRO A 35 12.61 8.55 3.42
CA PRO A 35 11.74 7.95 4.41
C PRO A 35 12.40 7.86 5.78
N LEU A 36 11.64 8.20 6.82
CA LEU A 36 12.16 8.27 8.20
C LEU A 36 12.74 6.92 8.65
N GLU A 37 12.14 5.80 8.24
CA GLU A 37 12.62 4.47 8.62
C GLU A 37 14.01 4.15 8.07
N MET A 38 14.45 4.83 7.00
CA MET A 38 15.78 4.68 6.43
C MET A 38 16.86 5.44 7.21
N LYS A 39 16.47 6.27 8.19
CA LYS A 39 17.37 7.01 9.10
C LYS A 39 18.47 7.80 8.38
N GLY A 40 18.18 8.26 7.16
CA GLY A 40 19.12 9.02 6.33
C GLY A 40 20.29 8.21 5.74
N VAL A 41 20.32 6.88 5.85
CA VAL A 41 21.42 6.03 5.35
C VAL A 41 21.35 5.86 3.83
N ALA A 42 20.19 5.44 3.31
CA ALA A 42 19.93 5.22 1.87
C ALA A 42 20.89 4.24 1.18
N ASP A 43 21.17 3.14 1.84
CA ASP A 43 21.85 1.96 1.30
C ASP A 43 20.87 0.82 0.94
N ASP A 44 21.42 -0.27 0.41
CA ASP A 44 20.67 -1.47 -0.01
C ASP A 44 19.80 -2.05 1.13
N GLU A 45 20.35 -2.12 2.34
CA GLU A 45 19.66 -2.69 3.51
C GLU A 45 18.50 -1.82 3.98
N SER A 46 18.73 -0.51 4.14
CA SER A 46 17.70 0.43 4.59
C SER A 46 16.56 0.55 3.57
N LEU A 47 16.88 0.61 2.27
CA LEU A 47 15.85 0.62 1.21
C LEU A 47 15.07 -0.69 1.17
N TRP A 48 15.76 -1.84 1.24
CA TRP A 48 15.09 -3.14 1.23
C TRP A 48 14.17 -3.33 2.45
N SER A 49 14.64 -2.93 3.63
CA SER A 49 13.85 -2.94 4.86
C SER A 49 12.59 -2.08 4.70
N TRP A 50 12.72 -0.87 4.17
CA TRP A 50 11.59 0.02 3.97
C TRP A 50 10.57 -0.52 2.96
N LEU A 51 11.01 -1.03 1.80
CA LEU A 51 10.13 -1.62 0.79
C LEU A 51 9.32 -2.81 1.33
N ARG A 52 9.94 -3.65 2.17
CA ARG A 52 9.23 -4.77 2.82
C ARG A 52 8.21 -4.33 3.86
N HIS A 53 8.47 -3.24 4.58
CA HIS A 53 7.49 -2.67 5.51
C HIS A 53 6.35 -1.92 4.81
N ARG A 54 6.57 -1.51 3.55
CA ARG A 54 5.59 -0.79 2.74
C ARG A 54 4.48 -1.68 2.19
N ILE A 55 4.70 -2.99 2.11
CA ILE A 55 3.66 -3.92 1.66
C ILE A 55 2.74 -4.35 2.81
N VAL A 56 1.51 -4.66 2.46
CA VAL A 56 0.47 -5.18 3.34
C VAL A 56 0.93 -6.43 4.11
N PRO A 57 0.56 -6.58 5.40
CA PRO A 57 0.96 -7.74 6.19
C PRO A 57 0.40 -9.07 5.66
N LYS A 58 1.22 -10.13 5.68
CA LYS A 58 0.84 -11.49 5.22
C LYS A 58 -0.36 -12.12 5.93
N HIS A 59 -0.67 -11.64 7.14
CA HIS A 59 -1.75 -12.14 7.99
C HIS A 59 -3.02 -11.29 7.93
N ARG A 60 -3.08 -10.28 7.06
CA ARG A 60 -4.30 -9.52 6.86
C ARG A 60 -5.39 -10.40 6.24
N ASN A 61 -6.60 -10.35 6.78
CA ASN A 61 -7.73 -11.10 6.24
C ASN A 61 -7.90 -10.86 4.73
N TYR A 62 -8.12 -11.95 4.00
CA TYR A 62 -8.32 -12.02 2.56
C TYR A 62 -7.14 -11.58 1.66
N ILE A 63 -6.03 -11.09 2.20
CA ILE A 63 -4.99 -10.49 1.36
C ILE A 63 -4.32 -11.48 0.43
N GLN A 64 -4.00 -12.70 0.91
CA GLN A 64 -3.36 -13.72 0.06
C GLN A 64 -4.29 -14.15 -1.07
N ARG A 65 -5.60 -14.20 -0.82
CA ARG A 65 -6.59 -14.52 -1.85
C ARG A 65 -6.71 -13.38 -2.87
N MET A 66 -6.78 -12.13 -2.41
CA MET A 66 -6.77 -10.96 -3.29
C MET A 66 -5.52 -10.95 -4.19
N LEU A 67 -4.34 -11.15 -3.62
CA LEU A 67 -3.07 -11.21 -4.35
C LEU A 67 -3.05 -12.38 -5.36
N GLY A 68 -3.51 -13.57 -4.94
CA GLY A 68 -3.61 -14.72 -5.82
C GLY A 68 -4.54 -14.49 -7.02
N ASN A 69 -5.66 -13.79 -6.81
CA ASN A 69 -6.60 -13.45 -7.89
C ASN A 69 -6.02 -12.52 -8.95
N ILE A 70 -4.98 -11.76 -8.61
CA ILE A 70 -4.28 -10.85 -9.53
C ILE A 70 -2.91 -11.40 -9.98
N GLY A 71 -2.65 -12.69 -9.72
CA GLY A 71 -1.44 -13.39 -10.15
C GLY A 71 -0.20 -13.15 -9.27
N ILE A 72 -0.33 -12.49 -8.12
CA ILE A 72 0.77 -12.29 -7.18
C ILE A 72 0.80 -13.43 -6.16
N VAL A 73 1.91 -14.17 -6.13
CA VAL A 73 2.10 -15.30 -5.22
C VAL A 73 3.09 -14.97 -4.09
N ARG A 74 2.97 -15.67 -2.96
CA ARG A 74 3.97 -15.68 -1.86
C ARG A 74 4.34 -14.32 -1.26
N MET A 75 3.46 -13.32 -1.33
CA MET A 75 3.74 -11.96 -0.83
C MET A 75 5.01 -11.35 -1.47
N ASP A 76 5.23 -11.61 -2.76
CA ASP A 76 6.37 -11.07 -3.49
C ASP A 76 6.41 -9.54 -3.41
N THR A 77 7.41 -9.00 -2.71
CA THR A 77 7.55 -7.56 -2.49
C THR A 77 7.74 -6.79 -3.78
N ARG A 78 8.54 -7.32 -4.72
CA ARG A 78 8.76 -6.67 -6.01
C ARG A 78 7.46 -6.61 -6.79
N ALA A 79 6.75 -7.74 -6.92
CA ALA A 79 5.50 -7.79 -7.67
C ALA A 79 4.42 -6.87 -7.08
N ILE A 80 4.31 -6.80 -5.74
CA ILE A 80 3.37 -5.90 -5.06
C ILE A 80 3.74 -4.43 -5.31
N ILE A 81 5.01 -4.06 -5.10
CA ILE A 81 5.47 -2.67 -5.28
C ILE A 81 5.34 -2.23 -6.74
N GLU A 82 5.65 -3.08 -7.72
CA GLU A 82 5.48 -2.77 -9.14
C GLU A 82 3.99 -2.63 -9.51
N MET A 83 3.12 -3.47 -8.93
CA MET A 83 1.66 -3.40 -9.14
C MET A 83 1.05 -2.09 -8.61
N CYS A 84 1.44 -1.66 -7.40
CA CYS A 84 0.81 -0.53 -6.71
C CYS A 84 1.67 0.74 -6.65
N LYS A 85 2.86 0.72 -7.25
CA LYS A 85 3.88 1.78 -7.15
C LYS A 85 4.33 2.08 -5.72
N GLY A 86 4.08 1.20 -4.75
CA GLY A 86 4.33 1.46 -3.33
C GLY A 86 3.51 2.61 -2.73
N LEU A 87 2.43 3.03 -3.40
CA LEU A 87 1.59 4.14 -2.95
C LEU A 87 0.88 3.81 -1.64
N SER A 88 0.79 4.79 -0.75
CA SER A 88 0.15 4.69 0.56
C SER A 88 -0.71 5.92 0.84
N LEU A 89 -1.74 5.79 1.67
CA LEU A 89 -2.51 6.94 2.17
C LEU A 89 -1.82 7.60 3.39
N ASN A 90 -0.78 6.98 3.95
CA ASN A 90 -0.06 7.50 5.11
C ASN A 90 1.11 8.43 4.76
N ASP A 91 1.51 8.48 3.48
CA ASP A 91 2.67 9.26 3.03
C ASP A 91 2.61 9.55 1.52
N VAL A 92 3.62 10.27 1.01
CA VAL A 92 3.70 10.71 -0.39
C VAL A 92 4.86 10.05 -1.15
N TYR A 93 5.29 8.86 -0.70
CA TYR A 93 6.35 8.10 -1.35
C TYR A 93 5.79 7.11 -2.36
N TRP A 94 6.56 6.88 -3.42
CA TRP A 94 6.20 5.94 -4.47
C TRP A 94 7.42 5.55 -5.30
N VAL A 95 7.28 4.44 -6.03
CA VAL A 95 8.32 3.78 -6.81
C VAL A 95 7.87 3.66 -8.26
N VAL A 96 8.73 4.06 -9.19
CA VAL A 96 8.45 4.01 -10.63
C VAL A 96 9.62 3.47 -11.44
N ALA A 97 9.35 3.02 -12.67
CA ALA A 97 10.38 2.69 -13.64
C ALA A 97 11.16 3.93 -14.08
N ASP A 98 12.41 3.77 -14.53
CA ASP A 98 13.27 4.89 -14.90
C ASP A 98 12.78 5.69 -16.11
N ASP A 99 11.98 5.05 -16.96
CA ASP A 99 11.39 5.62 -18.16
C ASP A 99 9.98 6.18 -17.95
N PHE A 100 9.41 6.05 -16.73
CA PHE A 100 8.08 6.57 -16.41
C PHE A 100 8.03 8.09 -16.58
N LYS A 101 7.09 8.57 -17.40
CA LYS A 101 6.97 10.00 -17.76
C LYS A 101 5.90 10.78 -16.98
N GLY A 102 5.05 10.09 -16.22
CA GLY A 102 4.00 10.74 -15.43
C GLY A 102 4.50 11.35 -14.11
N GLY A 103 3.67 12.19 -13.51
CA GLY A 103 3.90 12.83 -12.21
C GLY A 103 3.02 12.27 -11.08
N TRP A 104 3.26 12.75 -9.87
CA TRP A 104 2.51 12.40 -8.66
C TRP A 104 1.00 12.65 -8.80
N ALA A 105 0.62 13.77 -9.43
CA ALA A 105 -0.77 14.15 -9.64
C ALA A 105 -1.60 13.05 -10.36
N GLU A 106 -0.97 12.28 -11.25
CA GLU A 106 -1.66 11.29 -12.09
C GLU A 106 -2.00 9.98 -11.38
N CYS A 107 -1.32 9.65 -10.27
CA CYS A 107 -1.48 8.35 -9.64
C CYS A 107 -1.64 8.38 -8.12
N ASN A 108 -1.54 9.54 -7.47
CA ASN A 108 -1.64 9.61 -6.02
C ASN A 108 -3.00 9.15 -5.49
N LEU A 109 -3.03 8.55 -4.29
CA LEU A 109 -4.24 7.99 -3.70
C LEU A 109 -5.16 9.05 -3.05
N TYR A 110 -4.70 10.29 -2.94
CA TYR A 110 -5.46 11.37 -2.31
C TYR A 110 -6.51 11.94 -3.28
N ASP A 111 -6.09 12.20 -4.51
CA ASP A 111 -6.89 12.89 -5.53
C ASP A 111 -7.52 11.92 -6.54
N ASN A 112 -6.95 10.73 -6.72
CA ASN A 112 -7.40 9.78 -7.75
C ASN A 112 -8.34 8.70 -7.18
N GLU A 113 -9.20 8.17 -8.05
CA GLU A 113 -10.02 7.01 -7.75
C GLU A 113 -9.15 5.75 -7.62
N PHE A 114 -9.48 4.89 -6.66
CA PHE A 114 -8.86 3.57 -6.52
C PHE A 114 -9.83 2.45 -6.85
N SER A 115 -9.29 1.27 -7.14
CA SER A 115 -10.06 0.14 -7.65
C SER A 115 -11.10 -0.38 -6.66
N LYS A 116 -12.38 -0.20 -7.01
CA LYS A 116 -13.51 -0.78 -6.26
C LYS A 116 -13.46 -2.31 -6.25
N THR A 117 -12.96 -2.93 -7.31
CA THR A 117 -12.79 -4.38 -7.39
C THR A 117 -11.79 -4.88 -6.35
N LEU A 118 -10.61 -4.26 -6.28
CA LEU A 118 -9.60 -4.61 -5.28
C LEU A 118 -10.11 -4.34 -3.85
N ALA A 119 -10.81 -3.22 -3.62
CA ALA A 119 -11.41 -2.92 -2.33
C ALA A 119 -12.42 -4.00 -1.88
N VAL A 120 -13.28 -4.49 -2.78
CA VAL A 120 -14.22 -5.58 -2.46
C VAL A 120 -13.49 -6.89 -2.18
N MET A 121 -12.47 -7.23 -2.96
CA MET A 121 -11.66 -8.43 -2.74
C MET A 121 -10.93 -8.37 -1.38
N ALA A 122 -10.35 -7.21 -1.02
CA ALA A 122 -9.66 -7.00 0.25
C ALA A 122 -10.61 -7.05 1.46
N PHE A 123 -11.88 -6.68 1.29
CA PHE A 123 -12.86 -6.65 2.38
C PHE A 123 -13.61 -7.97 2.58
N THR A 124 -13.96 -8.65 1.50
CA THR A 124 -14.88 -9.82 1.55
C THR A 124 -14.19 -11.14 1.23
N GLY A 125 -13.01 -11.11 0.62
CA GLY A 125 -12.40 -12.29 0.01
C GLY A 125 -13.19 -12.88 -1.15
N GLY A 126 -14.23 -12.18 -1.63
CA GLY A 126 -15.04 -12.59 -2.77
C GLY A 126 -14.38 -12.21 -4.10
N LEU A 127 -14.68 -12.99 -5.14
CA LEU A 127 -14.35 -12.67 -6.53
C LEU A 127 -15.39 -11.67 -7.05
N ARG A 128 -14.93 -10.55 -7.63
CA ARG A 128 -15.77 -9.69 -8.47
C ARG A 128 -15.13 -9.58 -9.85
N GLY A 129 -15.56 -10.46 -10.75
CA GLY A 129 -15.11 -10.48 -12.15
C GLY A 129 -13.61 -10.75 -12.32
N ASP A 130 -13.22 -11.00 -13.57
CA ASP A 130 -11.83 -11.19 -13.96
C ASP A 130 -11.09 -9.85 -13.79
N PHE A 131 -10.40 -9.64 -12.66
CA PHE A 131 -9.44 -8.54 -12.58
C PHE A 131 -8.34 -8.82 -13.60
N VAL A 132 -8.20 -7.93 -14.59
CA VAL A 132 -7.17 -8.05 -15.62
C VAL A 132 -6.19 -6.89 -15.45
N ALA A 133 -4.98 -7.21 -14.97
CA ALA A 133 -3.89 -6.25 -14.86
C ALA A 133 -3.65 -5.55 -16.22
N GLY A 134 -3.62 -4.21 -16.22
CA GLY A 134 -3.47 -3.38 -17.42
C GLY A 134 -4.80 -2.95 -18.07
N ARG A 135 -5.92 -3.63 -17.80
CA ARG A 135 -7.27 -3.15 -18.14
C ARG A 135 -7.92 -2.47 -16.93
N ASP A 136 -7.80 -3.09 -15.77
CA ASP A 136 -8.31 -2.56 -14.52
C ASP A 136 -7.27 -1.70 -13.83
N SER A 137 -7.73 -0.64 -13.15
CA SER A 137 -6.85 0.19 -12.33
C SER A 137 -6.23 -0.65 -11.22
N SER A 138 -4.89 -0.68 -11.17
CA SER A 138 -4.14 -1.26 -10.05
C SER A 138 -3.94 -0.26 -8.91
N THR A 139 -4.29 1.02 -9.12
CA THR A 139 -4.21 2.06 -8.10
C THR A 139 -5.11 1.70 -6.94
N SER A 140 -4.51 1.35 -5.81
CA SER A 140 -5.23 0.86 -4.64
C SER A 140 -4.39 0.96 -3.37
N PRO A 141 -4.94 1.52 -2.27
CA PRO A 141 -4.27 1.51 -0.96
C PRO A 141 -4.25 0.11 -0.31
N GLU A 142 -4.97 -0.87 -0.88
CA GLU A 142 -5.10 -2.19 -0.23
C GLU A 142 -3.76 -2.94 -0.13
N PHE A 143 -2.81 -2.62 -1.00
CA PHE A 143 -1.48 -3.22 -1.03
C PHE A 143 -0.54 -2.73 0.06
N THR A 144 -0.85 -1.63 0.73
CA THR A 144 0.05 -0.97 1.69
C THR A 144 -0.62 -0.69 3.04
N THR A 145 -1.93 -0.91 3.15
CA THR A 145 -2.68 -0.71 4.39
C THR A 145 -2.41 -1.81 5.41
N ASN A 146 -2.00 -1.40 6.61
CA ASN A 146 -1.60 -2.30 7.71
C ASN A 146 -2.81 -2.82 8.54
N GLY A 147 -2.52 -3.65 9.54
CA GLY A 147 -3.47 -4.27 10.46
C GLY A 147 -4.04 -5.59 9.94
N MET A 148 -4.49 -6.45 10.87
CA MET A 148 -4.90 -7.82 10.53
C MET A 148 -6.34 -7.96 10.03
N LEU A 149 -7.29 -7.20 10.59
CA LEU A 149 -8.71 -7.37 10.24
C LEU A 149 -9.03 -7.01 8.79
N ALA A 150 -10.15 -7.57 8.30
CA ALA A 150 -10.68 -7.25 6.99
C ALA A 150 -10.97 -5.74 6.94
N LYS A 151 -10.47 -5.08 5.91
CA LYS A 151 -10.66 -3.65 5.73
C LYS A 151 -10.50 -3.28 4.26
N CYS A 152 -11.12 -2.19 3.85
CA CYS A 152 -10.87 -1.59 2.54
C CYS A 152 -11.13 -0.09 2.58
N TRP A 153 -10.46 0.63 1.70
CA TRP A 153 -10.71 2.04 1.49
C TRP A 153 -11.80 2.22 0.45
N ARG A 154 -12.61 3.27 0.62
CA ARG A 154 -13.63 3.72 -0.32
C ARG A 154 -13.63 5.23 -0.37
N ARG A 155 -13.84 5.80 -1.56
CA ARG A 155 -14.17 7.21 -1.69
C ARG A 155 -15.69 7.34 -1.64
N VAL A 156 -16.18 8.08 -0.66
CA VAL A 156 -17.61 8.33 -0.41
C VAL A 156 -17.77 9.84 -0.32
N ASP A 157 -18.59 10.40 -1.21
CA ASP A 157 -18.84 11.85 -1.28
C ASP A 157 -17.56 12.70 -1.30
N GLY A 158 -16.55 12.24 -2.07
CA GLY A 158 -15.24 12.87 -2.20
C GLY A 158 -14.25 12.58 -1.07
N GLN A 159 -14.71 12.03 0.06
CA GLN A 159 -13.88 11.73 1.22
C GLN A 159 -13.35 10.29 1.18
N VAL A 160 -12.11 10.11 1.60
CA VAL A 160 -11.48 8.79 1.73
C VAL A 160 -11.86 8.20 3.09
N ALA A 161 -12.58 7.08 3.08
CA ALA A 161 -13.05 6.37 4.27
C ALA A 161 -12.47 4.95 4.33
N LEU A 162 -12.09 4.50 5.52
CA LEU A 162 -11.66 3.13 5.79
C LEU A 162 -12.81 2.31 6.37
N TYR A 163 -13.28 1.33 5.62
CA TYR A 163 -14.25 0.36 6.07
C TYR A 163 -13.52 -0.75 6.82
N LYS A 164 -13.95 -1.06 8.03
CA LYS A 164 -13.35 -2.09 8.89
C LYS A 164 -14.39 -3.16 9.23
N GLY A 165 -14.00 -4.42 9.05
CA GLY A 165 -14.76 -5.58 9.50
C GLY A 165 -14.33 -6.01 10.90
N GLY A 166 -15.23 -6.69 11.61
CA GLY A 166 -14.93 -7.35 12.87
C GLY A 166 -14.37 -8.76 12.68
N THR A 167 -13.94 -9.38 13.77
CA THR A 167 -13.55 -10.80 13.77
C THR A 167 -14.78 -11.69 13.82
N GLU A 168 -14.73 -12.85 13.16
CA GLU A 168 -15.78 -13.87 13.18
C GLU A 168 -15.21 -15.22 13.67
N GLY A 169 -16.10 -16.14 14.05
CA GLY A 169 -15.74 -17.55 14.30
C GLY A 169 -15.39 -17.92 15.74
N ALA A 170 -15.55 -17.00 16.71
CA ALA A 170 -15.48 -17.33 18.13
C ALA A 170 -16.57 -16.64 18.95
N ALA A 171 -16.85 -17.15 20.15
CA ALA A 171 -17.79 -16.51 21.05
C ALA A 171 -17.31 -15.10 21.41
N ASN A 172 -18.23 -14.12 21.38
CA ASN A 172 -17.98 -12.71 21.69
C ASN A 172 -16.98 -11.98 20.77
N THR A 173 -16.71 -12.47 19.56
CA THR A 173 -15.99 -11.68 18.54
C THR A 173 -16.94 -10.81 17.72
N GLY A 174 -16.40 -9.85 16.97
CA GLY A 174 -17.18 -9.00 16.07
C GLY A 174 -17.59 -7.66 16.68
N PHE A 175 -17.23 -7.42 17.94
CA PHE A 175 -17.48 -6.16 18.63
C PHE A 175 -16.44 -5.07 18.34
N GLU A 176 -15.37 -5.38 17.60
CA GLU A 176 -14.30 -4.42 17.32
C GLU A 176 -14.79 -3.12 16.65
N PRO A 177 -15.69 -3.16 15.64
CA PRO A 177 -16.21 -1.93 15.03
C PRO A 177 -17.04 -1.08 16.00
N TYR A 178 -17.80 -1.72 16.90
CA TYR A 178 -18.59 -1.03 17.91
C TYR A 178 -17.69 -0.38 18.96
N SER A 179 -16.67 -1.11 19.42
CA SER A 179 -15.67 -0.58 20.35
C SER A 179 -14.94 0.60 19.73
N GLU A 180 -14.57 0.54 18.44
CA GLU A 180 -13.93 1.66 17.74
C GLU A 180 -14.86 2.88 17.64
N TYR A 181 -16.15 2.67 17.33
CA TYR A 181 -17.16 3.72 17.26
C TYR A 181 -17.40 4.43 18.60
N TYR A 182 -17.52 3.68 19.70
CA TYR A 182 -17.73 4.29 21.02
C TYR A 182 -16.44 4.90 21.58
N ALA A 183 -15.28 4.28 21.36
CA ALA A 183 -14.00 4.83 21.80
C ALA A 183 -13.69 6.18 21.13
N SER A 184 -14.03 6.36 19.85
CA SER A 184 -13.81 7.64 19.17
C SER A 184 -14.68 8.76 19.74
N GLN A 185 -15.93 8.48 20.10
CA GLN A 185 -16.82 9.46 20.76
C GLN A 185 -16.31 9.86 22.15
N ILE A 186 -15.82 8.89 22.93
CA ILE A 186 -15.21 9.17 24.23
C ILE A 186 -13.97 10.06 24.04
N ALA A 187 -13.12 9.74 23.06
CA ALA A 187 -11.92 10.53 22.77
C ALA A 187 -12.24 11.96 22.30
N GLU A 188 -13.34 12.17 21.59
CA GLU A 188 -13.82 13.51 21.18
C GLU A 188 -14.38 14.31 22.37
N ALA A 189 -14.95 13.64 23.36
CA ALA A 189 -15.51 14.28 24.54
C ALA A 189 -14.48 14.63 25.64
N LEU A 190 -13.25 14.14 25.53
CA LEU A 190 -12.13 14.40 26.45
C LEU A 190 -11.25 15.56 25.95
#